data_AF-D0LVZ8-F1
#
_entry.id   AF-D0LVZ8-F1
#
_cell.length_a   1.000
_cell.length_b   1.000
_cell.length_c   1.000
_cell.angle_alpha   90.00
_cell.angle_beta   90.00
_cell.angle_gamma   90.00
#
_symmetry.space_group_name_H-M   'P 1'
#
loop_
_entity.id
_entity.type
_entity.pdbx_description
1 polymer ?
#
loop_
_entity_poly.entity_id
_entity_poly.type
_entity_poly.pdbx_seq_one_letter_code
_entity_poly.pdbx_strand_id
1 'polypeptide(L)'
;MSRQPRQPWKPIWPAPVVALVLCAAVLGLGAGPATAETIHVEIRPMVAVADGTPVVDRAWLLAQVERANAIFAGYELQFVLGPSGTFDAPVEAQDRPDRNALARHVAPKVLNLFVVGKLMDIHEAGVIRRGVHWKAEHRGERVHYVILAAYAETGILAHELAHFFGNPKHRHEPGNLVGYVPGEGLPRLDPDQQQRMRRALRRMLRSGELARRPAPADAAAPGSAPAPKTP
;
A
#
# COMPACT_ATOMS: atom_id res chain seq x y z
N MET A 1 64.47 -8.61 1.42
CA MET A 1 63.64 -7.45 1.81
C MET A 1 62.77 -7.87 2.99
N SER A 2 63.17 -7.47 4.19
CA SER A 2 62.68 -7.95 5.48
C SER A 2 61.33 -7.33 5.86
N ARG A 3 60.35 -8.16 6.24
CA ARG A 3 59.10 -7.73 6.85
C ARG A 3 59.36 -7.39 8.33
N GLN A 4 59.06 -6.17 8.74
CA GLN A 4 59.05 -5.81 10.16
C GLN A 4 57.89 -6.51 10.89
N PRO A 5 58.11 -7.07 12.09
CA PRO A 5 57.05 -7.63 12.92
C PRO A 5 56.24 -6.51 13.60
N ARG A 6 54.91 -6.65 13.56
CA ARG A 6 53.95 -5.78 14.26
C ARG A 6 54.06 -6.00 15.77
N GLN A 7 54.16 -4.91 16.52
CA GLN A 7 54.13 -4.89 17.99
C GLN A 7 52.75 -5.35 18.52
N PRO A 8 52.70 -6.16 19.59
CA PRO A 8 51.44 -6.57 20.20
C PRO A 8 50.82 -5.45 21.04
N TRP A 9 49.56 -5.16 20.77
CA TRP A 9 48.72 -4.24 21.54
C TRP A 9 48.43 -4.83 22.93
N LYS A 10 48.71 -4.06 23.99
CA LYS A 10 48.34 -4.39 25.37
C LYS A 10 47.14 -3.52 25.79
N PRO A 11 46.00 -4.10 26.22
CA PRO A 11 44.92 -3.33 26.80
C PRO A 11 45.25 -2.95 28.26
N ILE A 12 45.16 -1.66 28.56
CA ILE A 12 45.25 -1.08 29.90
C ILE A 12 43.83 -1.13 30.49
N TRP A 13 43.62 -1.92 31.54
CA TRP A 13 42.38 -1.92 32.32
C TRP A 13 42.54 -1.05 33.57
N PRO A 14 41.71 -0.02 33.80
CA PRO A 14 41.56 0.58 35.11
C PRO A 14 40.56 -0.19 35.99
N ALA A 15 40.80 -0.07 37.30
CA ALA A 15 40.21 -0.72 38.48
C ALA A 15 38.70 -0.44 38.70
N PRO A 16 38.03 -1.14 39.64
CA PRO A 16 36.57 -1.22 39.72
C PRO A 16 35.94 0.02 40.35
N VAL A 17 34.92 0.58 39.70
CA VAL A 17 34.06 1.61 40.27
C VAL A 17 32.93 0.93 41.02
N VAL A 18 32.85 1.23 42.32
CA VAL A 18 31.75 0.90 43.23
C VAL A 18 30.44 1.48 42.67
N ALA A 19 29.50 0.61 42.31
CA ALA A 19 28.17 1.03 41.90
C ALA A 19 27.24 1.13 43.11
N LEU A 20 26.90 2.38 43.46
CA LEU A 20 25.86 2.71 44.43
C LEU A 20 24.50 2.26 43.88
N VAL A 21 23.81 1.38 44.60
CA VAL A 21 22.42 1.01 44.33
C VAL A 21 21.53 2.18 44.78
N LEU A 22 21.00 2.93 43.81
CA LEU A 22 19.94 3.91 44.03
C LEU A 22 18.64 3.35 43.42
N CYS A 23 17.80 2.79 44.29
CA CYS A 23 16.42 2.45 43.97
C CYS A 23 15.62 3.73 43.71
N ALA A 24 15.50 4.13 42.46
CA ALA A 24 14.47 5.07 42.03
C ALA A 24 13.27 4.27 41.49
N ALA A 25 12.28 4.05 42.35
CA ALA A 25 10.97 3.55 41.93
C ALA A 25 10.25 4.68 41.16
N VAL A 26 10.41 4.68 39.83
CA VAL A 26 9.55 5.48 38.95
C VAL A 26 8.21 4.75 38.86
N LEU A 27 7.21 5.25 39.57
CA LEU A 27 5.80 4.96 39.31
C LEU A 27 5.45 5.47 37.92
N GLY A 28 5.76 4.67 36.90
CA GLY A 28 5.25 4.88 35.56
C GLY A 28 3.75 4.60 35.59
N LEU A 29 2.94 5.65 35.68
CA LEU A 29 1.57 5.58 35.19
C LEU A 29 1.67 5.11 33.74
N GLY A 30 1.32 3.85 33.51
CA GLY A 30 1.26 3.27 32.18
C GLY A 30 0.24 4.06 31.36
N ALA A 31 0.74 5.02 30.58
CA ALA A 31 0.06 5.40 29.36
C ALA A 31 -0.01 4.11 28.53
N GLY A 32 -1.17 3.45 28.53
CA GLY A 32 -1.43 2.37 27.60
C GLY A 32 -1.05 2.84 26.19
N PRO A 33 -0.57 1.95 25.31
CA PRO A 33 -0.22 2.35 23.96
C PRO A 33 -1.43 3.08 23.37
N ALA A 34 -1.26 4.36 23.06
CA ALA A 34 -2.28 5.12 22.36
C ALA A 34 -2.65 4.28 21.13
N THR A 35 -3.90 3.84 21.04
CA THR A 35 -4.37 3.06 19.88
C THR A 35 -4.14 3.95 18.68
N ALA A 36 -3.15 3.60 17.84
CA ALA A 36 -2.77 4.51 16.79
C ALA A 36 -3.97 4.67 15.85
N GLU A 37 -4.25 5.93 15.54
CA GLU A 37 -5.42 6.32 14.78
C GLU A 37 -5.34 5.71 13.36
N THR A 38 -6.35 4.90 13.00
CA THR A 38 -6.46 4.37 11.63
C THR A 38 -6.62 5.51 10.63
N ILE A 39 -5.70 5.60 9.69
CA ILE A 39 -5.73 6.58 8.61
C ILE A 39 -6.63 6.06 7.50
N HIS A 40 -7.62 6.86 7.12
CA HIS A 40 -8.46 6.58 5.96
C HIS A 40 -8.04 7.45 4.79
N VAL A 41 -7.89 6.85 3.61
CA VAL A 41 -7.63 7.56 2.34
C VAL A 41 -8.65 7.13 1.29
N GLU A 42 -9.02 8.05 0.41
CA GLU A 42 -9.97 7.75 -0.67
C GLU A 42 -9.28 7.10 -1.87
N ILE A 43 -9.88 6.04 -2.39
CA ILE A 43 -9.60 5.53 -3.73
C ILE A 43 -10.68 6.09 -4.66
N ARG A 44 -10.25 6.84 -5.67
CA ARG A 44 -11.10 7.32 -6.77
C ARG A 44 -10.95 6.39 -7.97
N PRO A 45 -11.94 5.52 -8.25
CA PRO A 45 -11.90 4.65 -9.41
C PRO A 45 -12.39 5.37 -10.67
N MET A 46 -11.65 5.18 -11.76
CA MET A 46 -12.00 5.56 -13.12
C MET A 46 -12.00 4.28 -13.96
N VAL A 47 -13.10 3.97 -14.63
CA VAL A 47 -13.29 2.68 -15.32
C VAL A 47 -13.43 2.90 -16.82
N ALA A 48 -12.67 2.15 -17.62
CA ALA A 48 -12.77 2.18 -19.07
C ALA A 48 -14.14 1.65 -19.53
N VAL A 49 -14.59 2.12 -20.69
CA VAL A 49 -15.88 1.73 -21.28
C VAL A 49 -15.63 0.96 -22.58
N ALA A 50 -16.15 -0.25 -22.68
CA ALA A 50 -16.16 -1.08 -23.87
C ALA A 50 -17.60 -1.22 -24.37
N ASP A 51 -17.85 -0.86 -25.63
CA ASP A 51 -19.18 -0.94 -26.26
C ASP A 51 -20.30 -0.28 -25.42
N GLY A 52 -20.00 0.90 -24.86
CA GLY A 52 -20.93 1.67 -24.01
C GLY A 52 -21.10 1.14 -22.59
N THR A 53 -20.42 0.05 -22.22
CA THR A 53 -20.50 -0.58 -20.90
C THR A 53 -19.17 -0.46 -20.13
N PRO A 54 -19.16 -0.05 -18.85
CA PRO A 54 -17.96 -0.12 -18.02
C PRO A 54 -17.40 -1.54 -17.97
N VAL A 55 -16.07 -1.68 -18.10
CA VAL A 55 -15.42 -3.01 -18.13
C VAL A 55 -15.53 -3.80 -16.82
N VAL A 56 -15.87 -3.13 -15.72
CA VAL A 56 -16.22 -3.73 -14.42
C VAL A 56 -17.35 -2.94 -13.78
N ASP A 57 -18.11 -3.58 -12.91
CA ASP A 57 -19.14 -2.93 -12.12
C ASP A 57 -18.62 -2.42 -10.76
N ARG A 58 -19.52 -1.79 -9.98
CA ARG A 58 -19.18 -1.27 -8.66
C ARG A 58 -18.95 -2.37 -7.61
N ALA A 59 -19.61 -3.52 -7.73
CA ALA A 59 -19.44 -4.63 -6.80
C ALA A 59 -18.03 -5.22 -6.91
N TRP A 60 -17.50 -5.31 -8.12
CA TRP A 60 -16.11 -5.68 -8.37
C TRP A 60 -15.12 -4.73 -7.69
N LEU A 61 -15.34 -3.42 -7.80
CA LEU A 61 -14.50 -2.41 -7.15
C LEU A 61 -14.54 -2.53 -5.62
N LEU A 62 -15.73 -2.75 -5.04
CA LEU A 62 -15.89 -2.99 -3.61
C LEU A 62 -15.08 -4.21 -3.16
N ALA A 63 -15.19 -5.33 -3.87
CA ALA A 63 -14.46 -6.55 -3.51
C ALA A 63 -12.94 -6.36 -3.51
N GLN A 64 -12.41 -5.56 -4.44
CA GLN A 64 -10.98 -5.20 -4.45
C GLN A 64 -10.59 -4.37 -3.22
N VAL A 65 -11.40 -3.36 -2.86
CA VAL A 65 -11.14 -2.49 -1.71
C VAL A 65 -11.31 -3.23 -0.39
N GLU A 66 -12.33 -4.07 -0.25
CA GLU A 66 -12.54 -4.90 0.94
C GLU A 66 -11.36 -5.85 1.17
N ARG A 67 -10.87 -6.50 0.11
CA ARG A 67 -9.68 -7.35 0.21
C ARG A 67 -8.43 -6.56 0.59
N ALA A 68 -8.25 -5.37 0.02
CA ALA A 68 -7.15 -4.49 0.41
C ALA A 68 -7.27 -4.05 1.89
N ASN A 69 -8.45 -3.66 2.33
CA ASN A 69 -8.71 -3.27 3.71
C ASN A 69 -8.43 -4.40 4.72
N ALA A 70 -8.80 -5.64 4.39
CA ALA A 70 -8.49 -6.80 5.21
C ALA A 70 -6.97 -7.00 5.38
N ILE A 71 -6.19 -6.81 4.31
CA ILE A 71 -4.73 -6.92 4.33
C ILE A 71 -4.09 -5.74 5.09
N PHE A 72 -4.59 -4.52 4.86
CA PHE A 72 -4.01 -3.29 5.40
C PHE A 72 -4.48 -2.93 6.81
N ALA A 73 -5.47 -3.65 7.36
CA ALA A 73 -5.95 -3.48 8.73
C ALA A 73 -4.82 -3.55 9.77
N GLY A 74 -3.86 -4.46 9.60
CA GLY A 74 -2.68 -4.59 10.47
C GLY A 74 -1.68 -3.44 10.38
N TYR A 75 -1.92 -2.45 9.51
CA TYR A 75 -1.03 -1.32 9.26
C TYR A 75 -1.66 0.04 9.54
N GLU A 76 -2.84 0.08 10.18
CA GLU A 76 -3.53 1.32 10.55
C GLU A 76 -3.84 2.21 9.34
N LEU A 77 -4.06 1.56 8.18
CA LEU A 77 -4.43 2.20 6.92
C LEU A 77 -5.68 1.51 6.38
N GLN A 78 -6.67 2.31 6.01
CA GLN A 78 -7.90 1.86 5.39
C GLN A 78 -8.22 2.74 4.18
N PHE A 79 -8.94 2.14 3.24
CA PHE A 79 -9.33 2.73 1.98
C PHE A 79 -10.84 2.90 1.92
N VAL A 80 -11.28 4.09 1.52
CA VAL A 80 -12.68 4.39 1.26
C VAL A 80 -12.87 4.46 -0.25
N LEU A 81 -13.79 3.66 -0.78
CA LEU A 81 -14.13 3.70 -2.21
C LEU A 81 -14.98 4.95 -2.48
N GLY A 82 -14.39 5.91 -3.21
CA GLY A 82 -15.08 7.12 -3.65
C GLY A 82 -16.04 6.86 -4.82
N PRO A 83 -16.70 7.92 -5.33
CA PRO A 83 -17.54 7.84 -6.52
C PRO A 83 -16.77 7.32 -7.72
N SER A 84 -17.37 6.39 -8.47
CA SER A 84 -16.78 5.88 -9.71
C SER A 84 -17.11 6.76 -10.89
N GLY A 85 -16.11 7.05 -11.71
CA GLY A 85 -16.26 7.70 -13.01
C GLY A 85 -15.87 6.77 -14.15
N THR A 86 -16.18 7.19 -15.37
CA THR A 86 -15.70 6.55 -16.59
C THR A 86 -14.74 7.47 -17.34
N PHE A 87 -13.95 6.92 -18.26
CA PHE A 87 -13.07 7.72 -19.11
C PHE A 87 -13.01 7.18 -20.54
N ASP A 88 -12.90 8.13 -21.48
CA ASP A 88 -12.75 7.86 -22.91
C ASP A 88 -11.28 7.66 -23.27
N ALA A 89 -10.71 6.51 -22.94
CA ALA A 89 -9.40 6.10 -23.43
C ALA A 89 -9.44 4.64 -23.91
N PRO A 90 -8.37 4.14 -24.54
CA PRO A 90 -8.36 2.77 -25.02
C PRO A 90 -8.70 1.81 -23.88
N VAL A 91 -9.61 0.89 -24.16
CA VAL A 91 -9.98 -0.20 -23.24
C VAL A 91 -8.76 -1.07 -22.94
N GLU A 92 -7.74 -1.04 -23.80
CA GLU A 92 -6.49 -1.76 -23.63
C GLU A 92 -5.33 -0.80 -23.36
N ALA A 93 -4.60 -1.01 -22.27
CA ALA A 93 -3.32 -0.33 -22.03
C ALA A 93 -2.19 -1.27 -22.48
N GLN A 94 -1.75 -1.12 -23.73
CA GLN A 94 -0.78 -2.00 -24.36
C GLN A 94 0.65 -1.53 -24.13
N ASP A 95 0.87 -0.21 -24.11
CA ASP A 95 2.21 0.37 -24.09
C ASP A 95 2.38 1.51 -23.06
N ARG A 96 3.54 2.17 -23.12
CA ARG A 96 3.87 3.31 -22.25
C ARG A 96 3.01 4.54 -22.57
N PRO A 97 2.84 4.97 -23.83
CA PRO A 97 1.88 6.00 -24.22
C PRO A 97 0.47 5.78 -23.64
N ASP A 98 -0.11 4.60 -23.77
CA ASP A 98 -1.45 4.29 -23.27
C ASP A 98 -1.56 4.54 -21.76
N ARG A 99 -0.61 3.99 -21.00
CA ARG A 99 -0.55 4.16 -19.55
C ARG A 99 -0.36 5.62 -19.18
N ASN A 100 0.48 6.37 -19.90
CA ASN A 100 0.71 7.80 -19.66
C ASN A 100 -0.52 8.65 -19.98
N ALA A 101 -1.33 8.28 -20.98
CA ALA A 101 -2.54 9.03 -21.33
C ALA A 101 -3.54 9.10 -20.17
N LEU A 102 -3.56 8.10 -19.27
CA LEU A 102 -4.39 8.09 -18.07
C LEU A 102 -4.08 9.23 -17.10
N ALA A 103 -2.86 9.79 -17.14
CA ALA A 103 -2.44 10.87 -16.26
C ALA A 103 -3.33 12.13 -16.35
N ARG A 104 -3.99 12.35 -17.50
CA ARG A 104 -4.93 13.46 -17.70
C ARG A 104 -6.19 13.39 -16.84
N HIS A 105 -6.47 12.22 -16.25
CA HIS A 105 -7.64 11.96 -15.41
C HIS A 105 -7.30 11.92 -13.90
N VAL A 106 -6.03 12.13 -13.54
CA VAL A 106 -5.59 12.15 -12.14
C VAL A 106 -6.25 13.32 -11.40
N ALA A 107 -6.86 13.02 -10.26
CA ALA A 107 -7.37 14.01 -9.33
C ALA A 107 -6.40 14.17 -8.14
N PRO A 108 -6.22 15.39 -7.61
CA PRO A 108 -5.35 15.62 -6.45
C PRO A 108 -5.98 15.07 -5.16
N LYS A 109 -5.16 14.85 -4.13
CA LYS A 109 -5.57 14.48 -2.76
C LYS A 109 -6.28 13.14 -2.62
N VAL A 110 -6.30 12.31 -3.66
CA VAL A 110 -6.91 10.97 -3.67
C VAL A 110 -5.97 9.96 -4.31
N LEU A 111 -6.16 8.69 -3.99
CA LEU A 111 -5.51 7.59 -4.69
C LEU A 111 -6.27 7.32 -5.98
N ASN A 112 -5.65 7.57 -7.12
CA ASN A 112 -6.28 7.36 -8.42
C ASN A 112 -6.11 5.90 -8.84
N LEU A 113 -7.23 5.22 -9.08
CA LEU A 113 -7.31 3.86 -9.58
C LEU A 113 -7.94 3.88 -10.97
N PHE A 114 -7.22 3.40 -11.97
CA PHE A 114 -7.75 3.18 -13.32
C PHE A 114 -8.03 1.70 -13.53
N VAL A 115 -9.19 1.38 -14.10
CA VAL A 115 -9.51 0.01 -14.53
C VAL A 115 -9.66 -0.02 -16.04
N VAL A 116 -8.87 -0.86 -16.69
CA VAL A 116 -8.86 -1.08 -18.15
C VAL A 116 -9.34 -2.50 -18.45
N GLY A 117 -9.86 -2.75 -19.64
CA GLY A 117 -10.25 -4.10 -20.06
C GLY A 117 -9.04 -5.04 -20.17
N LYS A 118 -7.93 -4.55 -20.73
CA LYS A 118 -6.69 -5.32 -20.90
C LYS A 118 -5.46 -4.50 -20.55
N LEU A 119 -4.48 -5.14 -19.94
CA LEU A 119 -3.21 -4.52 -19.57
C LEU A 119 -2.06 -5.44 -20.02
N MET A 120 -1.18 -4.94 -20.88
CA MET A 120 -0.01 -5.69 -21.37
C MET A 120 1.25 -5.30 -20.63
N ASP A 121 2.22 -6.19 -20.57
CA ASP A 121 3.58 -5.86 -20.18
C ASP A 121 4.26 -5.02 -21.28
N ILE A 122 4.91 -3.93 -20.88
CA ILE A 122 5.59 -3.00 -21.79
C ILE A 122 7.07 -3.38 -22.01
N HIS A 123 7.57 -4.32 -21.22
CA HIS A 123 8.94 -4.83 -21.25
C HIS A 123 9.01 -6.20 -21.94
N GLU A 124 7.92 -6.97 -21.91
CA GLU A 124 7.84 -8.31 -22.50
C GLU A 124 6.62 -8.41 -23.43
N ALA A 125 6.87 -8.40 -24.74
CA ALA A 125 5.80 -8.43 -25.74
C ALA A 125 4.95 -9.70 -25.60
N GLY A 126 3.62 -9.53 -25.62
CA GLY A 126 2.66 -10.63 -25.53
C GLY A 126 2.32 -11.09 -24.12
N VAL A 127 3.02 -10.60 -23.09
CA VAL A 127 2.70 -10.94 -21.69
C VAL A 127 1.59 -10.02 -21.17
N ILE A 128 0.57 -10.63 -20.57
CA ILE A 128 -0.51 -9.89 -19.89
C ILE A 128 -0.09 -9.54 -18.46
N ARG A 129 -0.55 -8.37 -18.00
CA ARG A 129 -0.43 -7.91 -16.61
C ARG A 129 -1.83 -7.78 -16.00
N ARG A 130 -1.91 -7.87 -14.68
CA ARG A 130 -3.16 -7.74 -13.91
C ARG A 130 -3.25 -6.41 -13.18
N GLY A 131 -2.12 -5.83 -12.82
CA GLY A 131 -2.02 -4.54 -12.18
C GLY A 131 -0.65 -3.90 -12.39
N VAL A 132 -0.57 -2.59 -12.17
CA VAL A 132 0.68 -1.86 -12.08
C VAL A 132 0.52 -0.56 -11.30
N HIS A 133 1.49 -0.25 -10.43
CA HIS A 133 1.78 1.11 -9.97
C HIS A 133 2.54 1.88 -11.05
N TRP A 134 1.95 2.95 -11.56
CA TRP A 134 2.48 3.71 -12.68
C TRP A 134 2.85 5.14 -12.29
N LYS A 135 3.94 5.65 -12.87
CA LYS A 135 4.40 7.04 -12.71
C LYS A 135 4.43 7.72 -14.07
N ALA A 136 3.89 8.93 -14.15
CA ALA A 136 3.82 9.74 -15.35
C ALA A 136 4.12 11.22 -15.05
N GLU A 137 4.20 12.02 -16.10
CA GLU A 137 4.13 13.48 -16.00
C GLU A 137 2.78 13.97 -16.52
N HIS A 138 2.20 14.96 -15.83
CA HIS A 138 1.02 15.68 -16.29
C HIS A 138 1.18 17.15 -15.95
N ARG A 139 1.10 18.02 -16.96
CA ARG A 139 1.23 19.49 -16.82
C ARG A 139 2.53 19.92 -16.09
N GLY A 140 3.64 19.22 -16.35
CA GLY A 140 4.93 19.50 -15.73
C GLY A 140 5.09 18.98 -14.30
N GLU A 141 4.08 18.27 -13.76
CA GLU A 141 4.14 17.65 -12.45
C GLU A 141 4.25 16.13 -12.56
N ARG A 142 5.04 15.52 -11.67
CA ARG A 142 5.11 14.06 -11.56
C ARG A 142 3.87 13.55 -10.82
N VAL A 143 3.11 12.69 -11.46
CA VAL A 143 1.93 12.04 -10.90
C VAL A 143 2.11 10.52 -10.90
N HIS A 144 1.32 9.83 -10.08
CA HIS A 144 1.32 8.38 -10.05
C HIS A 144 -0.02 7.83 -9.58
N TYR A 145 -0.31 6.60 -10.00
CA TYR A 145 -1.62 5.98 -9.87
C TYR A 145 -1.50 4.47 -9.99
N VAL A 146 -2.59 3.77 -9.68
CA VAL A 146 -2.71 2.33 -9.89
C VAL A 146 -3.55 2.07 -11.13
N ILE A 147 -3.14 1.09 -11.94
CA ILE A 147 -3.94 0.57 -13.06
C ILE A 147 -4.23 -0.90 -12.77
N LEU A 148 -5.47 -1.34 -12.93
CA LEU A 148 -5.87 -2.75 -12.89
C LEU A 148 -6.51 -3.16 -14.22
N ALA A 149 -6.29 -4.41 -14.60
CA ALA A 149 -7.09 -5.03 -15.65
C ALA A 149 -8.43 -5.52 -15.08
N ALA A 150 -9.48 -5.57 -15.91
CA ALA A 150 -10.80 -6.05 -15.51
C ALA A 150 -10.80 -7.52 -15.03
N TYR A 151 -9.83 -8.31 -15.51
CA TYR A 151 -9.59 -9.70 -15.09
C TYR A 151 -8.64 -9.83 -13.87
N ALA A 152 -8.33 -8.73 -13.17
CA ALA A 152 -7.49 -8.80 -11.98
C ALA A 152 -8.21 -9.55 -10.85
N GLU A 153 -7.53 -10.56 -10.29
CA GLU A 153 -7.99 -11.30 -9.12
C GLU A 153 -8.04 -10.39 -7.87
N THR A 154 -8.83 -10.78 -6.88
CA THR A 154 -8.91 -10.05 -5.61
C THR A 154 -7.56 -10.11 -4.89
N GLY A 155 -7.03 -8.95 -4.51
CA GLY A 155 -5.72 -8.82 -3.86
C GLY A 155 -4.63 -8.23 -4.75
N ILE A 156 -4.81 -8.21 -6.08
CA ILE A 156 -3.90 -7.47 -6.97
C ILE A 156 -3.90 -5.98 -6.62
N LEU A 157 -5.06 -5.40 -6.29
CA LEU A 157 -5.10 -4.02 -5.80
C LEU A 157 -4.18 -3.83 -4.58
N ALA A 158 -4.21 -4.74 -3.61
CA ALA A 158 -3.39 -4.64 -2.41
C ALA A 158 -1.88 -4.71 -2.72
N HIS A 159 -1.48 -5.58 -3.66
CA HIS A 159 -0.10 -5.64 -4.19
C HIS A 159 0.33 -4.30 -4.79
N GLU A 160 -0.50 -3.73 -5.67
CA GLU A 160 -0.19 -2.43 -6.31
C GLU A 160 -0.20 -1.27 -5.32
N LEU A 161 -1.07 -1.31 -4.31
CA LEU A 161 -1.07 -0.33 -3.22
C LEU A 161 0.23 -0.41 -2.40
N ALA A 162 0.78 -1.60 -2.16
CA ALA A 162 2.08 -1.72 -1.50
C ALA A 162 3.21 -1.08 -2.31
N HIS A 163 3.19 -1.20 -3.65
CA HIS A 163 4.08 -0.45 -4.55
C HIS A 163 3.86 1.06 -4.47
N PHE A 164 2.60 1.50 -4.53
CA PHE A 164 2.21 2.91 -4.41
C PHE A 164 2.77 3.54 -3.13
N PHE A 165 2.70 2.82 -2.00
CA PHE A 165 3.28 3.25 -0.72
C PHE A 165 4.79 2.97 -0.58
N GLY A 166 5.52 2.85 -1.69
CA GLY A 166 6.98 2.95 -1.69
C GLY A 166 7.72 1.64 -1.48
N ASN A 167 7.14 0.50 -1.83
CA ASN A 167 7.84 -0.79 -1.89
C ASN A 167 8.16 -1.16 -3.34
N PRO A 168 9.27 -0.71 -3.95
CA PRO A 168 9.48 -0.84 -5.40
C PRO A 168 9.97 -2.23 -5.85
N LYS A 169 10.43 -3.09 -4.93
CA LYS A 169 11.05 -4.37 -5.26
C LYS A 169 10.15 -5.50 -4.79
N HIS A 170 9.92 -6.46 -5.67
CA HIS A 170 9.26 -7.70 -5.30
C HIS A 170 10.11 -8.51 -4.30
N ARG A 171 9.41 -9.36 -3.56
CA ARG A 171 9.96 -10.32 -2.62
C ARG A 171 9.69 -11.73 -3.13
N HIS A 172 10.58 -12.65 -2.83
CA HIS A 172 10.42 -14.06 -3.21
C HIS A 172 9.94 -14.94 -2.05
N GLU A 173 9.86 -14.34 -0.86
CA GLU A 173 9.37 -14.94 0.36
C GLU A 173 7.87 -15.28 0.23
N PRO A 174 7.46 -16.53 0.50
CA PRO A 174 6.05 -16.94 0.47
C PRO A 174 5.17 -16.08 1.37
N GLY A 175 4.02 -15.65 0.85
CA GLY A 175 3.05 -14.85 1.60
C GLY A 175 3.44 -13.36 1.73
N ASN A 176 4.52 -12.91 1.09
CA ASN A 176 4.83 -11.49 1.03
C ASN A 176 3.85 -10.76 0.09
N LEU A 177 3.35 -9.59 0.52
CA LEU A 177 2.35 -8.80 -0.21
C LEU A 177 2.86 -8.22 -1.53
N VAL A 178 4.16 -8.02 -1.70
CA VAL A 178 4.75 -7.65 -3.00
C VAL A 178 5.50 -8.82 -3.63
N GLY A 179 5.18 -10.05 -3.25
CA GLY A 179 5.72 -11.26 -3.84
C GLY A 179 4.74 -11.97 -4.76
N TYR A 180 5.25 -12.91 -5.55
CA TYR A 180 4.43 -13.76 -6.42
C TYR A 180 4.18 -15.15 -5.83
N VAL A 181 4.86 -15.50 -4.75
CA VAL A 181 4.76 -16.81 -4.12
C VAL A 181 3.66 -16.75 -3.05
N PRO A 182 2.54 -17.48 -3.22
CA PRO A 182 1.50 -17.52 -2.21
C PRO A 182 2.02 -18.09 -0.89
N GLY A 183 1.44 -17.65 0.21
CA GLY A 183 1.68 -18.20 1.54
C GLY A 183 0.37 -18.51 2.24
N GLU A 184 0.46 -18.96 3.49
CA GLU A 184 -0.73 -19.23 4.30
C GLU A 184 -1.36 -17.92 4.80
N GLY A 185 -2.70 -17.82 4.68
CA GLY A 185 -3.47 -16.69 5.19
C GLY A 185 -3.39 -15.41 4.34
N LEU A 186 -3.58 -14.27 4.99
CA LEU A 186 -3.46 -12.97 4.32
C LEU A 186 -1.99 -12.63 4.06
N PRO A 187 -1.65 -12.14 2.86
CA PRO A 187 -0.29 -11.71 2.56
C PRO A 187 0.12 -10.52 3.43
N ARG A 188 1.43 -10.39 3.71
CA ARG A 188 1.94 -9.39 4.66
C ARG A 188 3.17 -8.66 4.12
N LEU A 189 3.41 -7.47 4.66
CA LEU A 189 4.63 -6.71 4.42
C LEU A 189 5.69 -7.08 5.46
N ASP A 190 6.92 -7.25 5.01
CA ASP A 190 8.10 -7.37 5.87
C ASP A 190 8.29 -6.11 6.72
N PRO A 191 8.99 -6.17 7.87
CA PRO A 191 9.19 -5.01 8.74
C PRO A 191 9.78 -3.77 8.02
N ASP A 192 10.72 -3.97 7.08
CA ASP A 192 11.32 -2.87 6.32
C ASP A 192 10.34 -2.28 5.29
N GLN A 193 9.47 -3.10 4.71
CA GLN A 193 8.39 -2.68 3.83
C GLN A 193 7.31 -1.88 4.56
N GLN A 194 6.92 -2.31 5.76
CA GLN A 194 6.01 -1.56 6.63
C GLN A 194 6.59 -0.18 6.96
N GLN A 195 7.89 -0.11 7.27
CA GLN A 195 8.56 1.15 7.57
C GLN A 195 8.59 2.09 6.34
N ARG A 196 8.81 1.56 5.13
CA ARG A 196 8.72 2.33 3.88
C ARG A 196 7.31 2.86 3.65
N MET A 197 6.29 2.01 3.81
CA MET A 197 4.89 2.40 3.68
C MET A 197 4.50 3.52 4.66
N ARG A 198 4.84 3.39 5.95
CA ARG A 198 4.59 4.46 6.95
C ARG A 198 5.31 5.77 6.60
N ARG A 199 6.53 5.72 6.05
CA ARG A 199 7.25 6.92 5.60
C ARG A 199 6.59 7.55 4.37
N ALA A 200 6.21 6.73 3.38
CA ALA A 200 5.57 7.20 2.15
C ALA A 200 4.22 7.84 2.45
N LEU A 201 3.35 7.18 3.22
CA LEU A 201 2.05 7.71 3.62
C LEU A 201 2.19 9.06 4.33
N ARG A 202 3.07 9.15 5.33
CA ARG A 202 3.32 10.43 6.03
C ARG A 202 3.82 11.52 5.09
N ARG A 203 4.68 11.19 4.11
CA ARG A 203 5.14 12.16 3.11
C ARG A 203 3.98 12.65 2.25
N MET A 204 3.17 11.75 1.72
CA MET A 204 2.03 12.06 0.84
C MET A 204 0.97 12.92 1.54
N LEU A 205 0.68 12.63 2.81
CA LEU A 205 -0.23 13.43 3.61
C LEU A 205 0.33 14.85 3.86
N ARG A 206 1.64 14.97 4.15
CA ARG A 206 2.27 16.29 4.36
C ARG A 206 2.37 17.12 3.09
N SER A 207 2.64 16.49 1.95
CA SER A 207 2.72 17.19 0.66
C SER A 207 1.35 17.52 0.07
N GLY A 208 0.25 17.02 0.66
CA GLY A 208 -1.10 17.18 0.13
C GLY A 208 -1.37 16.32 -1.12
N GLU A 209 -0.52 15.33 -1.38
CA GLU A 209 -0.74 14.36 -2.46
C GLU A 209 -1.94 13.45 -2.14
N LEU A 210 -2.09 13.10 -0.85
CA LEU A 210 -3.28 12.43 -0.30
C LEU A 210 -3.87 13.28 0.82
N ALA A 211 -5.20 13.23 0.95
CA ALA A 211 -5.91 13.75 2.11
C ALA A 211 -6.42 12.62 3.00
N ARG A 212 -6.45 12.86 4.31
CA ARG A 212 -7.20 12.01 5.24
C ARG A 212 -8.68 12.14 4.94
N ARG A 213 -9.41 11.03 5.03
CA ARG A 213 -10.87 11.00 5.01
C ARG A 213 -11.42 10.67 6.40
N PRO A 214 -12.66 11.09 6.71
CA PRO A 214 -13.39 10.52 7.83
C PRO A 214 -13.49 9.00 7.67
N ALA A 215 -13.57 8.30 8.79
CA ALA A 215 -14.01 6.91 8.76
C ALA A 215 -15.41 6.84 8.10
N PRO A 216 -15.74 5.77 7.35
CA PRO A 216 -17.08 5.57 6.84
C PRO A 216 -18.09 5.64 7.99
N ALA A 217 -19.19 6.39 7.81
CA ALA A 217 -20.20 6.56 8.86
C ALA A 217 -20.83 5.23 9.32
N ASP A 218 -20.80 4.21 8.43
CA ASP A 218 -21.31 2.86 8.69
C ASP A 218 -20.28 1.93 9.37
N ALA A 219 -19.07 2.41 9.66
CA ALA A 219 -18.07 1.66 10.43
C ALA A 219 -18.30 1.73 11.95
N ALA A 220 -19.54 2.01 12.38
CA ALA A 220 -19.96 1.72 13.74
C ALA A 220 -19.62 0.26 14.03
N ALA A 221 -18.94 0.02 15.17
CA ALA A 221 -18.35 -1.25 15.59
C ALA A 221 -19.20 -2.46 15.20
N PRO A 222 -18.60 -3.64 14.87
CA PRO A 222 -19.35 -4.85 14.53
C PRO A 222 -20.40 -5.11 15.61
N GLY A 223 -21.63 -4.68 15.33
CA GLY A 223 -22.74 -4.75 16.23
C GLY A 223 -23.10 -6.21 16.34
N SER A 224 -23.14 -6.69 17.59
CA SER A 224 -23.64 -8.01 17.99
C SER A 224 -24.68 -8.52 17.01
N ALA A 225 -24.36 -9.62 16.33
CA ALA A 225 -25.33 -10.34 15.51
C ALA A 225 -26.60 -10.55 16.36
N PRO A 226 -27.80 -10.24 15.84
CA PRO A 226 -29.02 -10.57 16.55
C PRO A 226 -29.04 -12.09 16.76
N ALA A 227 -29.24 -12.50 18.01
CA ALA A 227 -29.33 -13.91 18.37
C ALA A 227 -30.38 -14.60 17.48
N PRO A 228 -30.11 -15.84 16.99
CA PRO A 228 -31.07 -16.56 16.19
C PRO A 228 -32.35 -16.75 17.01
N LYS A 229 -33.49 -16.38 16.42
CA LYS A 229 -34.79 -16.76 16.97
C LYS A 229 -34.91 -18.27 16.82
N THR A 230 -34.90 -18.97 17.95
CA THR A 230 -35.23 -20.39 18.04
C THR A 230 -36.66 -20.60 17.54
N PRO A 231 -36.94 -21.67 16.76
CA PRO A 231 -38.26 -21.95 16.19
C PRO A 231 -39.38 -22.11 17.23
#